data_AF-A0A660W2E6-F1
#
_entry.id   AF-A0A660W2E6-F1
#
_cell.length_a   1.000
_cell.length_b   1.000
_cell.length_c   1.000
_cell.angle_alpha   90.00
_cell.angle_beta   90.00
_cell.angle_gamma   90.00
#
_symmetry.space_group_name_H-M   'P 1'
#
loop_
_entity.id
_entity.type
_entity.pdbx_description
1 polymer ?
#
loop_
_entity_poly.entity_id
_entity_poly.type
_entity_poly.pdbx_seq_one_letter_code
_entity_poly.pdbx_strand_id
1 'polypeptide(L)'
;PFPYDVHMMISCDDAPALENAIHKSLHKQRVNRVNLRKEFFDTDINTLAEIVENHHGKVEYVANPEALQYYDSINMTSDDFDFIEETIQKIEDSSTN
;
A
#
# COMPACT_ATOMS: atom_id res chain seq x y z
N PRO A 1 -6.47 -0.90 -6.16
CA PRO A 1 -6.12 0.08 -5.11
C PRO A 1 -7.13 0.01 -3.97
N PHE A 2 -6.68 -0.49 -2.82
CA PHE A 2 -7.45 -0.40 -1.59
C PHE A 2 -7.58 1.06 -1.15
N PRO A 3 -8.62 1.42 -0.38
CA PRO A 3 -8.79 2.80 0.09
C PRO A 3 -7.64 3.30 0.99
N TYR A 4 -6.81 2.39 1.50
CA TYR A 4 -5.63 2.69 2.31
C TYR A 4 -4.30 2.64 1.53
N ASP A 5 -4.34 2.34 0.22
CA ASP A 5 -3.11 2.32 -0.57
C ASP A 5 -2.60 3.76 -0.75
N VAL A 6 -1.37 4.01 -0.26
CA VAL A 6 -0.66 5.25 -0.57
C VAL A 6 -0.16 5.18 -2.00
N HIS A 7 -0.63 6.08 -2.84
CA HIS A 7 -0.15 6.25 -4.19
C HIS A 7 0.72 7.49 -4.29
N MET A 8 1.82 7.35 -5.03
CA MET A 8 2.77 8.42 -5.31
C MET A 8 2.78 8.67 -6.80
N MET A 9 2.61 9.93 -7.19
CA MET A 9 2.63 10.35 -8.59
C MET A 9 3.91 11.14 -8.86
N ILE A 10 4.68 10.64 -9.82
CA ILE A 10 6.01 11.14 -10.11
C ILE A 10 5.98 11.84 -11.46
N SER A 11 6.24 13.15 -11.44
CA SER A 11 6.41 13.95 -12.65
C SER A 11 7.87 13.90 -13.09
N CYS A 12 8.13 13.40 -14.30
CA CYS A 12 9.48 13.24 -14.84
C CYS A 12 9.48 13.49 -16.36
N ASP A 13 10.57 14.04 -16.88
CA ASP A 13 10.77 14.27 -18.32
C ASP A 13 11.13 12.97 -19.08
N ASP A 14 11.83 12.03 -18.44
CA ASP A 14 12.23 10.72 -18.98
C ASP A 14 11.81 9.59 -18.03
N ALA A 15 10.54 9.22 -18.11
CA ALA A 15 9.97 8.15 -17.30
C ALA A 15 10.69 6.80 -17.46
N PRO A 16 11.05 6.33 -18.68
CA PRO A 16 11.82 5.09 -18.84
C PRO A 16 13.18 5.10 -18.14
N ALA A 17 13.90 6.23 -18.15
CA ALA A 17 15.17 6.35 -17.46
C ALA A 17 14.99 6.28 -15.94
N LEU A 18 13.98 6.99 -15.41
CA LEU A 18 13.67 7.01 -13.99
C LEU A 18 13.23 5.64 -13.46
N GLU A 19 12.34 4.96 -14.19
CA GLU A 19 11.88 3.61 -13.86
C GLU A 19 13.06 2.65 -13.75
N ASN A 20 13.96 2.67 -14.74
CA ASN A 20 15.17 1.85 -14.72
C ASN A 20 16.08 2.17 -13.54
N ALA A 21 16.21 3.45 -13.16
CA ALA A 21 17.00 3.86 -12.00
C ALA A 21 16.39 3.34 -10.70
N ILE A 22 15.08 3.48 -10.51
CA ILE A 22 14.36 2.95 -9.34
C ILE A 22 14.51 1.42 -9.27
N HIS A 23 14.27 0.72 -10.39
CA HIS A 23 14.38 -0.73 -10.46
C HIS A 23 15.80 -1.23 -10.16
N LYS A 24 16.84 -0.53 -10.63
CA LYS A 24 18.24 -0.87 -10.32
C LYS A 24 18.58 -0.64 -8.86
N SER A 25 18.15 0.48 -8.28
CA SER A 25 18.39 0.81 -6.87
C SER A 25 17.67 -0.17 -5.94
N LEU A 26 16.43 -0.54 -6.25
CA LEU A 26 15.61 -1.46 -5.47
C LEU A 26 15.82 -2.93 -5.81
N HIS A 27 16.69 -3.26 -6.78
CA HIS A 27 16.87 -4.64 -7.24
C HIS A 27 17.20 -5.63 -6.10
N LYS A 28 17.99 -5.18 -5.12
CA LYS A 28 18.37 -5.97 -3.93
C LYS A 28 17.24 -6.16 -2.92
N GLN A 29 16.24 -5.30 -2.96
CA GLN A 29 15.09 -5.25 -2.06
C GLN A 29 13.86 -5.97 -2.65
N ARG A 30 14.04 -6.74 -3.74
CA ARG A 30 12.95 -7.54 -4.32
C ARG A 30 12.41 -8.57 -3.32
N VAL A 31 11.11 -8.49 -3.08
CA VAL A 31 10.36 -9.44 -2.26
C VAL A 31 10.15 -10.74 -3.05
N ASN A 32 9.81 -10.63 -4.34
CA ASN A 32 9.61 -11.79 -5.19
C ASN A 32 10.89 -12.18 -5.94
N ARG A 33 11.53 -13.27 -5.49
CA ARG A 33 12.75 -13.82 -6.10
C ARG A 33 12.47 -14.94 -7.11
N VAL A 34 11.23 -15.43 -7.20
CA VAL A 34 10.85 -16.56 -8.04
C VAL A 34 10.22 -16.09 -9.35
N ASN A 35 9.38 -15.06 -9.30
CA ASN A 35 8.76 -14.46 -10.49
C ASN A 35 9.20 -13.02 -10.67
N LEU A 36 10.17 -12.82 -11.58
CA LEU A 36 10.77 -11.51 -11.85
C LEU A 36 9.88 -10.56 -12.66
N ARG A 37 8.72 -11.01 -13.17
CA ARG A 37 7.71 -10.10 -13.75
C ARG A 37 6.90 -9.36 -12.67
N LYS A 38 6.99 -9.80 -11.42
CA LYS A 38 6.31 -9.16 -10.29
C LYS A 38 7.27 -8.17 -9.63
N GLU A 39 7.03 -6.89 -9.86
CA GLU A 39 7.87 -5.77 -9.42
C GLU A 39 7.50 -5.31 -8.00
N PHE A 40 7.59 -6.24 -7.05
CA PHE A 40 7.39 -5.94 -5.63
C PHE A 40 8.74 -5.77 -4.93
N PHE A 41 8.92 -4.61 -4.31
CA PHE A 41 10.12 -4.22 -3.58
C PHE A 41 9.75 -3.81 -2.15
N ASP A 42 10.63 -4.09 -1.20
CA ASP A 42 10.47 -3.71 0.21
C ASP A 42 11.38 -2.52 0.52
N THR A 43 10.80 -1.32 0.63
CA THR A 43 11.55 -0.07 0.80
C THR A 43 10.74 1.00 1.51
N ASP A 44 11.44 1.99 2.07
CA ASP A 44 10.83 3.16 2.69
C ASP A 44 10.44 4.21 1.64
N ILE A 45 9.32 4.90 1.88
CA ILE A 45 8.84 5.96 0.97
C ILE A 45 9.83 7.12 0.85
N ASN A 46 10.60 7.39 1.91
CA ASN A 46 11.64 8.42 1.93
C ASN A 46 12.79 8.06 0.97
N THR A 47 13.22 6.79 0.97
CA THR A 47 14.26 6.29 0.07
C THR A 47 13.82 6.39 -1.38
N LEU A 48 12.54 6.07 -1.66
CA LEU A 48 11.97 6.22 -2.99
C LEU A 48 11.95 7.69 -3.43
N ALA A 49 11.51 8.60 -2.55
CA ALA A 49 11.48 10.03 -2.84
C ALA A 49 12.89 10.58 -3.15
N GLU A 50 13.90 10.21 -2.36
CA GLU A 50 15.29 10.62 -2.57
C GLU A 50 15.84 10.12 -3.92
N ILE A 51 15.56 8.86 -4.30
CA ILE A 51 15.97 8.33 -5.60
C ILE A 51 15.34 9.13 -6.75
N VAL A 52 14.08 9.52 -6.60
CA VAL A 52 13.34 10.27 -7.62
C VAL A 52 13.86 11.70 -7.74
N GLU A 53 14.06 12.40 -6.62
CA GLU A 53 14.63 13.75 -6.59
C GLU A 53 16.02 13.79 -7.21
N ASN A 54 16.85 12.78 -6.93
CA ASN A 54 18.18 12.63 -7.52
C ASN A 54 18.18 12.48 -9.05
N HIS A 55 17.07 12.01 -9.63
CA HIS A 55 16.91 11.82 -11.07
C HIS A 55 16.01 12.91 -11.70
N HIS A 56 15.93 14.09 -11.07
CA HIS A 56 15.13 15.25 -11.50
C HIS A 56 13.61 15.04 -11.53
N GLY A 57 13.10 13.97 -10.92
CA GLY A 57 11.67 13.78 -10.75
C GLY A 57 11.13 14.65 -9.61
N LYS A 58 9.92 15.18 -9.79
CA LYS A 58 9.14 15.76 -8.69
C LYS A 58 8.13 14.74 -8.19
N VAL A 59 8.13 14.53 -6.89
CA VAL A 59 7.26 13.56 -6.23
C VAL A 59 6.10 14.29 -5.57
N GLU A 60 4.88 13.97 -5.99
CA GLU A 60 3.67 14.32 -5.25
C GLU A 60 3.10 13.02 -4.66
N TYR A 61 3.01 12.94 -3.33
CA TYR A 61 2.46 11.78 -2.64
C TYR A 61 1.46 12.19 -1.57
N VAL A 62 0.41 11.39 -1.40
CA VAL A 62 -0.58 11.58 -0.35
C VAL A 62 -0.10 10.80 0.88
N ALA A 63 0.63 11.48 1.77
CA ALA A 63 1.27 10.87 2.93
C ALA A 63 0.29 10.34 3.98
N ASN A 64 -0.94 10.87 4.01
CA ASN A 64 -1.95 10.54 5.00
C ASN A 64 -3.18 9.98 4.26
N PRO A 65 -3.21 8.67 3.96
CA PRO A 65 -4.46 8.06 3.55
C PRO A 65 -5.40 8.14 4.76
N GLU A 66 -6.60 8.67 4.58
CA GLU A 66 -7.64 8.64 5.62
C GLU A 66 -8.03 7.18 5.85
N ALA A 67 -7.28 6.50 6.72
CA ALA A 67 -7.50 5.12 7.10
C ALA A 67 -8.69 5.00 8.07
N LEU A 68 -9.83 5.60 7.70
CA LEU A 68 -11.02 5.72 8.54
C LEU A 68 -11.46 4.36 9.07
N GLN A 69 -11.49 3.33 8.22
CA GLN A 69 -11.86 1.97 8.62
C GLN A 69 -10.88 1.35 9.64
N TYR A 70 -9.61 1.73 9.61
CA TYR A 70 -8.61 1.30 10.61
C TYR A 70 -8.80 2.03 11.94
N TYR A 71 -9.13 3.33 11.90
CA TYR A 71 -9.46 4.07 13.12
C TYR A 71 -10.80 3.63 13.71
N ASP A 72 -11.77 3.29 12.87
CA ASP A 72 -13.06 2.73 13.28
C ASP A 72 -12.86 1.40 14.02
N SER A 73 -11.99 0.52 13.52
CA SER A 73 -11.70 -0.75 14.20
C SER A 73 -10.95 -0.57 15.53
N ILE A 74 -10.11 0.45 15.67
CA ILE A 74 -9.46 0.78 16.96
C ILE A 74 -10.47 1.36 17.96
N ASN A 75 -11.43 2.15 17.47
CA ASN A 75 -12.44 2.79 18.31
C ASN A 75 -13.61 1.88 18.69
N MET A 76 -13.68 0.66 18.14
CA MET A 76 -14.70 -0.32 18.50
C MET A 76 -14.61 -0.67 19.99
N THR A 77 -15.76 -0.61 20.66
CA THR A 77 -15.91 -1.02 22.05
C THR A 77 -16.19 -2.52 22.15
N SER A 78 -16.06 -3.10 23.34
CA SER A 78 -16.36 -4.51 23.61
C SER A 78 -17.77 -4.90 23.13
N ASP A 79 -18.74 -4.00 23.34
CA ASP A 79 -20.13 -4.21 22.95
C ASP A 79 -20.30 -4.25 21.41
N ASP A 80 -19.47 -3.50 20.66
CA ASP A 80 -19.45 -3.54 19.19
C ASP A 80 -18.89 -4.88 18.68
N PHE A 81 -17.89 -5.44 19.36
CA PHE A 81 -17.34 -6.76 19.03
C PHE A 81 -18.37 -7.88 19.24
N ASP A 82 -19.10 -7.85 20.35
CA ASP A 82 -20.15 -8.84 20.64
C ASP A 82 -21.27 -8.80 19.58
N PHE A 83 -21.65 -7.59 19.12
CA PHE A 83 -22.63 -7.43 18.05
C PHE A 83 -22.12 -7.94 16.68
N ILE A 84 -20.84 -7.74 16.38
CA ILE A 84 -20.22 -8.23 15.15
C ILE A 84 -20.14 -9.77 15.17
N GLU A 85 -19.72 -10.38 16.27
CA GLU A 85 -19.71 -11.86 16.40
C GLU A 85 -21.11 -12.44 16.22
N GLU A 86 -22.13 -11.87 16.86
CA GLU A 86 -23.52 -12.34 16.72
C GLU A 86 -24.03 -12.21 15.27
N THR A 87 -23.59 -11.16 14.57
CA THR A 87 -23.94 -10.93 13.15
C THR A 87 -23.23 -11.91 12.22
N ILE A 88 -21.94 -12.17 12.43
CA ILE A 88 -21.17 -13.16 11.65
C ILE A 88 -21.78 -14.55 11.83
N GLN A 89 -22.09 -14.93 13.07
CA GLN A 89 -22.70 -16.22 13.38
C GLN A 89 -24.04 -16.40 12.65
N LYS A 90 -24.91 -15.38 12.65
CA LYS A 90 -26.18 -15.40 11.91
C LYS A 90 -26.00 -15.52 10.40
N ILE A 91 -24.96 -14.89 9.83
CA ILE A 91 -24.65 -14.97 8.40
C ILE A 91 -24.18 -16.40 8.04
N GLU A 92 -23.30 -16.99 8.84
CA GLU A 92 -22.83 -18.36 8.64
C GLU A 92 -23.97 -19.39 8.76
N ASP A 93 -24.83 -19.23 9.76
CA ASP A 93 -26.00 -20.08 9.96
C ASP A 93 -27.02 -19.94 8.81
N SER A 94 -27.14 -18.74 8.22
CA SER A 94 -28.02 -18.50 7.06
C SER A 94 -27.45 -19.00 5.73
N SER A 95 -26.13 -19.11 5.61
CA SER A 95 -25.43 -19.57 4.40
C SER A 95 -25.33 -21.11 4.31
N THR A 96 -25.69 -21.79 5.39
CA THR A 96 -25.65 -23.26 5.51
C THR A 96 -27.02 -23.91 5.22
N ASN A 97 -28.03 -23.12 4.82
CA ASN A 97 -29.40 -23.58 4.55
C ASN A 97 -29.81 -23.37 3.09
#